data_AF-A0A8H2Y3B0-F1
#
_entry.id   AF-A0A8H2Y3B0-F1
#
_cell.length_a   1.000
_cell.length_b   1.000
_cell.length_c   1.000
_cell.angle_alpha   90.00
_cell.angle_beta   90.00
_cell.angle_gamma   90.00
#
_symmetry.space_group_name_H-M   'P 1'
#
loop_
_entity.id
_entity.type
_entity.pdbx_description
1 polymer ?
#
loop_
_entity_poly.entity_id
_entity_poly.type
_entity_poly.pdbx_seq_one_letter_code
_entity_poly.pdbx_strand_id
1 'polypeptide(L)' 'MRDRMALTLALLTTSDVSGLSGDAESKAQVASAIREACMNVGFFYVKNHGINEDIISSTVDATVRFFDLPLEEKLKLY' A
#
# COMPACT_ATOMS: atom_id res chain seq x y z
N MET A 1 -23.03 23.30 2.26
CA MET A 1 -23.48 21.89 2.00
C MET A 1 -22.61 21.13 0.99
N ARG A 2 -21.67 21.77 0.26
CA ARG A 2 -20.75 21.13 -0.69
C ARG A 2 -19.26 21.13 -0.29
N ASP A 3 -18.86 21.89 0.74
CA ASP A 3 -17.44 22.07 1.11
C ASP A 3 -16.85 21.01 2.06
N ARG A 4 -17.67 20.29 2.85
CA ARG A 4 -17.19 19.35 3.88
C ARG A 4 -17.16 17.87 3.46
N MET A 5 -17.92 17.49 2.42
CA MET A 5 -17.78 16.18 1.78
C MET A 5 -16.52 16.11 0.89
N ALA A 6 -16.04 17.27 0.41
CA ALA A 6 -15.01 17.42 -0.63
C ALA A 6 -13.60 17.75 -0.09
N LEU A 7 -13.37 17.67 1.23
CA LEU A 7 -12.05 17.32 1.79
C LEU A 7 -11.83 15.79 1.85
N THR A 8 -12.65 15.06 1.08
CA THR A 8 -12.26 13.99 0.14
C THR A 8 -11.34 12.92 0.71
N LEU A 9 -11.93 11.77 1.05
CA LEU A 9 -11.21 10.51 1.29
C LEU A 9 -10.08 10.71 2.31
N ALA A 10 -10.38 10.69 3.62
CA ALA A 10 -9.38 10.77 4.69
C ALA A 10 -8.03 10.26 4.19
N LEU A 11 -7.03 11.16 4.07
CA LEU A 11 -5.63 10.86 3.78
C LEU A 11 -5.38 9.42 4.21
N LEU A 12 -5.28 8.55 3.19
CA LEU A 12 -5.42 7.10 3.31
C LEU A 12 -4.86 6.63 4.63
N THR A 13 -5.57 5.81 5.39
CA THR A 13 -5.08 5.25 6.66
C THR A 13 -3.66 4.72 6.44
N THR A 14 -2.64 5.55 6.66
CA THR A 14 -1.26 5.17 6.40
C THR A 14 -0.79 4.57 7.69
N SER A 15 -0.80 3.24 7.75
CA SER A 15 -0.25 2.52 8.89
C SER A 15 1.26 2.65 8.83
N ASP A 16 1.84 3.36 9.79
CA ASP A 16 3.27 3.30 10.04
C ASP A 16 3.59 1.96 10.68
N VAL A 17 4.26 1.09 9.93
CA VAL A 17 4.55 -0.27 10.41
C VAL A 17 5.92 -0.38 11.07
N SER A 18 6.67 0.72 11.20
CA SER A 18 7.94 0.70 11.94
C SER A 18 7.77 0.22 13.39
N GLY A 19 6.62 0.46 14.02
CA GLY A 19 6.29 -0.05 15.34
C GLY A 19 6.27 -1.59 15.45
N LEU A 20 6.22 -2.33 14.32
CA LEU A 20 6.31 -3.79 14.33
C LEU A 20 7.69 -4.31 14.74
N SER A 21 8.75 -3.51 14.60
CA SER A 21 10.09 -3.85 15.10
C SER A 21 10.33 -3.40 16.54
N GLY A 22 9.37 -2.69 17.15
CA GLY A 22 9.43 -2.20 18.53
C GLY A 22 9.02 -3.21 19.61
N ASP A 23 8.69 -2.68 20.79
CA ASP A 23 8.23 -3.45 21.95
C ASP A 23 6.78 -3.96 21.79
N ALA A 24 6.29 -4.67 22.82
CA ALA A 24 4.95 -5.26 22.80
C ALA A 24 3.85 -4.20 22.68
N GLU A 25 4.02 -3.02 23.28
CA GLU A 25 3.06 -1.92 23.22
C GLU A 25 3.01 -1.33 21.80
N SER A 26 4.17 -1.06 21.21
CA SER A 26 4.30 -0.55 19.84
C SER A 26 3.66 -1.50 18.83
N LYS A 27 3.90 -2.80 18.97
CA LYS A 27 3.28 -3.84 18.14
C LYS A 27 1.76 -3.87 18.30
N ALA A 28 1.26 -3.76 19.53
CA ALA A 28 -0.18 -3.75 19.80
C ALA A 28 -0.88 -2.52 19.18
N GLN A 29 -0.23 -1.36 19.22
CA GLN A 29 -0.74 -0.13 18.59
C GLN A 29 -0.85 -0.29 17.07
N VAL A 30 0.19 -0.80 16.40
CA VAL A 30 0.16 -1.06 14.95
C VAL A 30 -0.93 -2.09 14.61
N ALA A 31 -1.04 -3.18 15.38
CA ALA A 31 -2.06 -4.20 15.17
C ALA A 31 -3.49 -3.64 15.32
N SER A 32 -3.72 -2.77 16.30
CA SER A 32 -5.02 -2.10 16.49
C SER A 32 -5.38 -1.21 15.31
N ALA A 33 -4.43 -0.42 14.81
CA ALA A 33 -4.64 0.46 13.66
C ALA A 33 -4.95 -0.33 12.38
N ILE A 34 -4.20 -1.40 12.11
CA ILE A 34 -4.47 -2.30 10.98
C ILE A 34 -5.86 -2.94 11.11
N ARG A 35 -6.22 -3.41 12.31
CA ARG A 35 -7.55 -4.00 12.56
C ARG A 35 -8.65 -2.99 12.26
N GLU A 36 -8.53 -1.76 12.76
CA GLU A 36 -9.53 -0.72 12.51
C GLU A 36 -9.70 -0.44 11.01
N ALA A 37 -8.58 -0.27 10.29
CA ALA A 37 -8.61 -0.04 8.85
C ALA A 37 -9.27 -1.22 8.10
N CYS A 38 -8.92 -2.46 8.43
CA CYS A 38 -9.52 -3.64 7.81
C CYS A 38 -11.02 -3.78 8.11
N MET A 39 -11.46 -3.49 9.34
CA MET A 39 -12.86 -3.71 9.74
C MET A 39 -13.79 -2.59 9.28
N ASN A 40 -13.30 -1.35 9.18
CA ASN A 40 -14.14 -0.18 8.94
C ASN A 40 -13.99 0.42 7.53
N VAL A 41 -12.83 0.23 6.88
CA VAL A 41 -12.51 0.82 5.57
C VAL A 41 -12.28 -0.25 4.49
N GLY A 42 -11.59 -1.33 4.84
CA GLY A 42 -11.28 -2.45 3.93
C GLY A 42 -9.97 -2.29 3.14
N PHE A 43 -9.29 -1.15 3.24
CA PHE A 43 -7.95 -0.93 2.69
C PHE A 43 -7.18 0.15 3.47
N PHE A 44 -5.86 0.17 3.32
CA PHE A 44 -4.95 1.13 3.94
C PHE A 44 -3.65 1.24 3.13
N TYR A 45 -2.92 2.35 3.30
CA TYR A 45 -1.55 2.45 2.78
C TYR A 45 -0.55 2.11 3.88
N VAL A 46 0.65 1.68 3.48
CA VAL A 46 1.73 1.37 4.41
C VAL A 46 2.89 2.33 4.15
N LYS A 47 3.47 2.87 5.21
CA LYS A 47 4.75 3.59 5.18
C LYS A 47 5.74 2.94 6.13
N ASN A 48 7.03 3.18 5.90
CA ASN A 48 8.12 2.55 6.66
C ASN A 48 8.07 1.00 6.61
N HIS A 49 7.67 0.44 5.48
CA HIS A 49 7.62 -1.01 5.24
C HIS A 49 9.01 -1.67 5.12
N GLY A 50 10.09 -0.89 5.00
CA GLY A 50 11.46 -1.39 4.91
C GLY A 50 11.82 -2.03 3.56
N ILE A 51 10.98 -1.85 2.53
CA ILE A 51 11.27 -2.29 1.16
C ILE A 51 12.17 -1.23 0.53
N ASN A 52 13.29 -1.65 -0.05
CA ASN A 52 14.20 -0.76 -0.76
C ASN A 52 13.52 -0.18 -2.00
N GLU A 53 13.65 1.13 -2.22
CA GLU A 53 13.16 1.86 -3.39
C GLU A 53 13.66 1.28 -4.73
N ASP A 54 14.86 0.68 -4.75
CA ASP A 54 15.40 0.01 -5.95
C ASP A 54 14.52 -1.18 -6.38
N ILE A 55 13.90 -1.88 -5.42
CA ILE A 55 12.98 -2.98 -5.69
C ILE A 55 11.68 -2.43 -6.26
N ILE A 56 11.17 -1.33 -5.70
CA ILE A 56 9.93 -0.69 -6.14
C ILE A 56 10.10 -0.19 -7.58
N SER A 57 11.15 0.58 -7.83
CA SER A 57 11.45 1.15 -9.16
C SER A 57 11.67 0.07 -10.22
N SER A 58 12.52 -0.93 -9.95
CA SER A 58 12.77 -2.02 -10.91
C SER A 58 11.52 -2.86 -11.21
N THR A 59 10.64 -3.05 -10.23
CA THR A 59 9.35 -3.75 -10.41
C THR A 59 8.42 -2.95 -11.31
N VAL A 60 8.32 -1.63 -11.10
CA VAL A 60 7.53 -0.73 -11.97
C VAL A 60 8.09 -0.74 -13.39
N ASP A 61 9.41 -0.62 -13.55
CA ASP A 61 10.05 -0.64 -14.87
C ASP A 61 9.83 -1.98 -15.59
N ALA A 62 9.90 -3.10 -14.88
CA ALA A 62 9.60 -4.42 -15.43
C ALA A 62 8.13 -4.53 -15.88
N THR A 63 7.21 -3.98 -15.08
CA THR A 63 5.78 -3.95 -15.40
C THR A 63 5.52 -3.14 -16.67
N VAL A 64 6.11 -1.95 -16.79
CA VAL A 64 5.99 -1.11 -18.00
C VAL A 64 6.51 -1.87 -19.23
N ARG A 65 7.74 -2.41 -19.16
CA ARG A 65 8.33 -3.18 -20.27
C ARG A 65 7.45 -4.36 -20.69
N PHE A 66 6.82 -5.05 -19.74
CA PHE A 66 5.93 -6.17 -20.04
C PHE A 66 4.66 -5.71 -20.74
N PHE A 67 4.01 -4.65 -20.25
CA PHE A 67 2.76 -4.18 -20.85
C PHE A 67 2.94 -3.48 -22.21
N ASP A 68 4.14 -2.97 -22.49
CA ASP A 68 4.56 -2.44 -23.80
C ASP A 68 4.74 -3.53 -24.88
N LEU A 69 4.83 -4.81 -24.50
CA LEU A 69 4.90 -5.90 -25.48
C LEU A 69 3.58 -6.05 -26.27
N PRO A 70 3.64 -6.55 -27.52
CA PRO A 70 2.46 -6.94 -28.28
C PRO A 70 1.57 -7.90 -27.50
N LEU A 71 0.25 -7.87 -27.75
CA LEU A 71 -0.70 -8.75 -27.07
C LEU A 71 -0.34 -10.24 -27.23
N GLU A 72 0.10 -10.64 -28.42
CA GLU A 72 0.52 -12.02 -28.72
C GLU A 72 1.66 -12.48 -27.81
N GLU A 73 2.65 -11.62 -27.55
CA GLU A 73 3.75 -11.92 -26.63
C GLU A 73 3.28 -12.08 -25.19
N LYS A 74 2.35 -11.21 -24.75
CA LYS A 74 1.79 -11.27 -23.38
C LYS A 74 0.97 -12.53 -23.10
N LEU A 75 0.39 -13.14 -24.13
CA LEU A 75 -0.47 -14.31 -24.01
C LEU A 75 0.27 -15.66 -24.06
N LYS A 76 1.59 -15.68 -24.32
CA LYS A 76 2.38 -16.93 -24.43
C LYS A 76 2.47 -17.77 -23.15
N LEU A 77 2.05 -17.22 -22.01
CA LEU A 77 2.10 -17.87 -20.69
C LEU A 77 0.75 -18.42 -20.22
N TYR A 78 -0.29 -18.35 -21.07
CA TYR A 78 -1.61 -18.94 -20.82
C TYR A 78 -1.79 -20.29 -21.49
#